data_AF-H0JTD0-F1
#
_entry.id   AF-H0JTD0-F1
#
_cell.length_a   1.000
_cell.length_b   1.000
_cell.length_c   1.000
_cell.angle_alpha   90.00
_cell.angle_beta   90.00
_cell.angle_gamma   90.00
#
_symmetry.space_group_name_H-M   'P 1'
#
loop_
_entity.id
_entity.type
_entity.pdbx_description
1 polymer ?
#
loop_
_entity_poly.entity_id
_entity_poly.type
_entity_poly.pdbx_seq_one_letter_code
_entity_poly.pdbx_strand_id
1 'polypeptide(L)'
;MSTSHASTVSGDVSGRRDAARALLQQPIVTAASERETFDLVRRHAPALKSMFADRLGYRLVVEPTFARLIKAPLEPTSPHRALRHADGTEFGAITYACLALVCAALLEPGTGERVSVDDLLEQVRADARENGIVFGDPVSEERNLAAALRVLEEWGVIAESGHGDEVSGDEVRGDEPHLDVHRDLLSQLLDTPLHGMPGPAAALTRHEHEPAALRLYRRLVEDPFVARDELDDESATILARDRHELARMLENDFGLVLEVRAEGALAYDPAGVLTDEAFPGSAP
;
A
#
# COMPACT_ATOMS: atom_id res chain seq x y z
N MET A 1 -19.92 -23.51 30.52
CA MET A 1 -18.55 -23.45 29.93
C MET A 1 -18.53 -23.22 28.41
N SER A 2 -19.61 -23.48 27.67
CA SER A 2 -19.64 -23.28 26.19
C SER A 2 -19.80 -21.83 25.71
N THR A 3 -20.28 -20.91 26.55
CA THR A 3 -20.55 -19.51 26.16
C THR A 3 -19.29 -18.66 26.06
N SER A 4 -18.33 -18.86 26.97
CA SER A 4 -17.09 -18.07 26.99
C SER A 4 -16.19 -18.38 25.78
N HIS A 5 -16.13 -19.64 25.34
CA HIS A 5 -15.34 -20.07 24.19
C HIS A 5 -15.92 -19.56 22.86
N ALA A 6 -17.26 -19.56 22.70
CA ALA A 6 -17.92 -18.99 21.53
C ALA A 6 -17.71 -17.46 21.41
N SER A 7 -17.70 -16.74 22.54
CA SER A 7 -17.41 -15.30 22.55
C SER A 7 -15.95 -14.98 22.23
N THR A 8 -14.99 -15.81 22.66
CA THR A 8 -13.57 -15.62 22.30
C THR A 8 -13.30 -15.94 20.84
N VAL A 9 -13.90 -17.01 20.30
CA VAL A 9 -13.77 -17.37 18.87
C VAL A 9 -14.45 -16.33 17.97
N SER A 10 -15.62 -15.80 18.37
CA SER A 10 -16.30 -14.72 17.64
C SER A 10 -15.48 -13.41 17.65
N GLY A 11 -14.89 -13.06 18.79
CA GLY A 11 -14.00 -11.90 18.89
C GLY A 11 -12.69 -12.05 18.11
N ASP A 12 -12.13 -13.27 18.05
CA ASP A 12 -10.91 -13.58 17.30
C ASP A 12 -11.14 -13.51 15.78
N VAL A 13 -12.31 -13.96 15.30
CA VAL A 13 -12.71 -13.82 13.89
C VAL A 13 -12.99 -12.37 13.51
N SER A 14 -13.69 -11.61 14.37
CA SER A 14 -13.91 -10.18 14.15
C SER A 14 -12.58 -9.42 14.10
N GLY A 15 -11.69 -9.65 15.07
CA GLY A 15 -10.38 -8.99 15.11
C GLY A 15 -9.50 -9.32 13.90
N ARG A 16 -9.51 -10.56 13.40
CA ARG A 16 -8.82 -10.91 12.16
C ARG A 16 -9.40 -10.18 10.95
N ARG A 17 -10.73 -10.10 10.86
CA ARG A 17 -11.43 -9.38 9.77
C ARG A 17 -11.07 -7.90 9.80
N ASP A 18 -11.11 -7.28 10.98
CA ASP A 18 -10.79 -5.86 11.16
C ASP A 18 -9.34 -5.56 10.76
N ALA A 19 -8.38 -6.42 11.15
CA ALA A 19 -7.00 -6.31 10.70
C ALA A 19 -6.83 -6.48 9.17
N ALA A 20 -7.55 -7.43 8.57
CA ALA A 20 -7.49 -7.65 7.12
C ALA A 20 -8.03 -6.44 6.36
N ARG A 21 -9.14 -5.85 6.84
CA ARG A 21 -9.75 -4.64 6.30
C ARG A 21 -8.81 -3.44 6.42
N ALA A 22 -8.21 -3.22 7.59
CA ALA A 22 -7.24 -2.15 7.80
C ALA A 22 -6.06 -2.26 6.82
N LEU A 23 -5.51 -3.46 6.60
CA LEU A 23 -4.41 -3.65 5.65
C LEU A 23 -4.81 -3.44 4.18
N LEU A 24 -6.06 -3.69 3.81
CA LEU A 24 -6.55 -3.40 2.46
C LEU A 24 -6.69 -1.90 2.23
N GLN A 25 -7.10 -1.13 3.24
CA GLN A 25 -7.23 0.32 3.17
C GLN A 25 -5.87 1.02 3.26
N GLN A 26 -5.03 0.57 4.20
CA GLN A 26 -3.70 1.10 4.48
C GLN A 26 -2.68 -0.04 4.34
N PRO A 27 -2.05 -0.18 3.15
CA PRO A 27 -1.10 -1.25 2.89
C PRO A 27 0.20 -1.18 3.71
N ILE A 28 0.37 -0.13 4.52
CA ILE A 28 1.47 0.07 5.45
C ILE A 28 0.86 0.51 6.79
N VAL A 29 1.16 -0.23 7.85
CA VAL A 29 0.74 0.09 9.22
C VAL A 29 2.00 0.07 10.09
N THR A 30 2.32 1.19 10.74
CA THR A 30 3.49 1.27 11.63
C THR A 30 3.07 1.28 13.09
N ALA A 31 3.93 0.76 13.97
CA ALA A 31 3.73 0.81 15.41
C ALA A 31 3.80 2.23 15.99
N ALA A 32 4.37 3.17 15.24
CA ALA A 32 4.51 4.58 15.60
C ALA A 32 3.22 5.36 15.33
N SER A 33 2.60 5.17 14.16
CA SER A 33 1.37 5.86 13.77
C SER A 33 0.11 5.17 14.30
N GLU A 34 0.05 3.84 14.26
CA GLU A 34 -1.17 3.07 14.47
C GLU A 34 -0.95 1.81 15.33
N ARG A 35 -0.57 2.01 16.59
CA ARG A 35 -0.20 0.93 17.52
C ARG A 35 -1.29 -0.15 17.67
N GLU A 36 -2.54 0.25 17.81
CA GLU A 36 -3.65 -0.69 18.04
C GLU A 36 -3.89 -1.57 16.82
N THR A 37 -3.98 -0.97 15.62
CA THR A 37 -4.09 -1.69 14.34
C THR A 37 -2.89 -2.62 14.15
N PHE A 38 -1.67 -2.13 14.39
CA PHE A 38 -0.46 -2.92 14.27
C PHE A 38 -0.44 -4.13 15.20
N ASP A 39 -0.80 -3.96 16.48
CA ASP A 39 -0.86 -5.06 17.44
C ASP A 39 -1.92 -6.10 17.06
N LEU A 40 -3.04 -5.67 16.48
CA LEU A 40 -4.08 -6.55 15.95
C LEU A 40 -3.57 -7.36 14.74
N VAL A 41 -2.92 -6.70 13.77
CA VAL A 41 -2.29 -7.36 12.61
C VAL A 41 -1.27 -8.39 13.08
N ARG A 42 -0.39 -8.01 14.03
CA ARG A 42 0.64 -8.90 14.57
C ARG A 42 0.05 -10.13 15.26
N ARG A 43 -1.04 -9.95 16.02
CA ARG A 43 -1.77 -11.05 16.69
C ARG A 43 -2.27 -12.09 15.70
N HIS A 44 -2.78 -11.65 14.54
CA HIS A 44 -3.37 -12.54 13.53
C HIS A 44 -2.44 -12.83 12.33
N ALA A 45 -1.17 -12.46 12.41
CA ALA A 45 -0.24 -12.48 11.28
C ALA A 45 -0.16 -13.83 10.54
N PRO A 46 -0.08 -15.01 11.20
CA PRO A 46 -0.01 -16.28 10.46
C PRO A 46 -1.24 -16.53 9.58
N ALA A 47 -2.43 -16.26 10.11
CA ALA A 47 -3.69 -16.44 9.38
C ALA A 47 -3.84 -15.41 8.25
N LEU A 48 -3.46 -14.15 8.50
CA LEU A 48 -3.50 -13.10 7.49
C LEU A 48 -2.52 -13.39 6.34
N LYS A 49 -1.29 -13.82 6.64
CA LYS A 49 -0.28 -14.17 5.62
C LYS A 49 -0.77 -15.26 4.67
N SER A 50 -1.33 -16.36 5.20
CA SER A 50 -1.91 -17.42 4.37
C SER A 50 -3.12 -16.92 3.59
N MET A 51 -4.06 -16.23 4.23
CA MET A 51 -5.27 -15.74 3.56
C MET A 51 -4.94 -14.80 2.39
N PHE A 52 -4.06 -13.80 2.61
CA PHE A 52 -3.66 -12.86 1.57
C PHE A 52 -2.90 -13.54 0.42
N ALA A 53 -2.00 -14.47 0.73
CA ALA A 53 -1.27 -15.20 -0.31
C ALA A 53 -2.20 -16.10 -1.14
N ASP A 54 -3.01 -16.92 -0.46
CA ASP A 54 -3.81 -17.97 -1.09
C ASP A 54 -5.01 -17.42 -1.87
N ARG A 55 -5.59 -16.30 -1.42
CA ARG A 55 -6.84 -15.76 -2.00
C ARG A 55 -6.63 -14.52 -2.87
N LEU A 56 -5.61 -13.73 -2.56
CA LEU A 56 -5.39 -12.44 -3.21
C LEU A 56 -4.05 -12.37 -3.95
N GLY A 57 -3.13 -13.33 -3.74
CA GLY A 57 -1.77 -13.25 -4.27
C GLY A 57 -0.95 -12.13 -3.64
N TYR A 58 -1.35 -11.65 -2.47
CA TYR A 58 -0.70 -10.55 -1.77
C TYR A 58 0.30 -11.08 -0.74
N ARG A 59 1.43 -10.38 -0.61
CA ARG A 59 2.48 -10.73 0.36
C ARG A 59 2.38 -9.82 1.57
N LEU A 60 2.10 -10.39 2.74
CA LEU A 60 2.11 -9.66 4.00
C LEU A 60 3.45 -9.86 4.72
N VAL A 61 4.20 -8.77 4.88
CA VAL A 61 5.41 -8.69 5.70
C VAL A 61 5.02 -8.10 7.06
N VAL A 62 5.48 -8.72 8.15
CA VAL A 62 5.21 -8.26 9.52
C VAL A 62 6.52 -8.30 10.27
N GLU A 63 7.04 -7.11 10.56
CA GLU A 63 8.28 -6.85 11.28
C GLU A 63 7.98 -6.31 12.68
N PRO A 64 8.99 -6.12 13.57
CA PRO A 64 8.77 -5.64 14.93
C PRO A 64 8.10 -4.26 15.03
N THR A 65 8.28 -3.40 14.03
CA THR A 65 7.83 -2.00 14.05
C THR A 65 6.82 -1.66 12.96
N PHE A 66 6.59 -2.52 11.97
CA PHE A 66 5.64 -2.26 10.88
C PHE A 66 5.06 -3.54 10.29
N ALA A 67 3.90 -3.41 9.65
CA ALA A 67 3.31 -4.40 8.77
C ALA A 67 3.08 -3.79 7.38
N ARG A 68 3.42 -4.54 6.34
CA ARG A 68 3.34 -4.12 4.94
C ARG A 68 2.59 -5.17 4.13
N LEU A 69 1.42 -4.82 3.59
CA LEU A 69 0.66 -5.65 2.65
C LEU A 69 1.03 -5.28 1.21
N ILE A 70 1.93 -6.05 0.61
CA ILE A 70 2.37 -5.86 -0.76
C ILE A 70 1.31 -6.43 -1.69
N LYS A 71 0.58 -5.52 -2.34
CA LYS A 71 -0.49 -5.83 -3.27
C LYS A 71 0.09 -6.11 -4.65
N ALA A 72 -0.34 -7.21 -5.24
CA ALA A 72 -0.11 -7.49 -6.64
C ALA A 72 -0.91 -6.47 -7.50
N PRO A 73 -0.44 -6.16 -8.73
CA PRO A 73 -1.13 -5.26 -9.63
C PRO A 73 -2.56 -5.74 -9.91
N LEU A 74 -3.44 -4.76 -10.09
CA LEU A 74 -4.81 -4.97 -10.54
C LEU A 74 -4.86 -5.05 -12.07
N GLU A 75 -5.97 -5.50 -12.61
CA GLU A 75 -6.17 -5.57 -14.05
C GLU A 75 -6.24 -4.15 -14.65
N PRO A 76 -5.90 -3.95 -15.94
CA PRO A 76 -5.95 -2.63 -16.56
C PRO A 76 -7.32 -1.94 -16.55
N THR A 77 -8.41 -2.70 -16.35
CA THR A 77 -9.77 -2.16 -16.25
C THR A 77 -10.14 -1.73 -14.82
N SER A 78 -9.34 -2.11 -13.82
CA SER A 78 -9.55 -1.69 -12.43
C SER A 78 -9.33 -0.18 -12.28
N PRO A 79 -10.04 0.48 -11.35
CA PRO A 79 -9.85 1.91 -11.09
C PRO A 79 -8.41 2.26 -10.74
N HIS A 80 -7.89 3.34 -11.34
CA HIS A 80 -6.56 3.85 -11.04
C HIS A 80 -6.50 4.43 -9.62
N ARG A 81 -5.56 3.94 -8.82
CA ARG A 81 -5.24 4.47 -7.48
C ARG A 81 -3.95 5.28 -7.52
N ALA A 82 -4.03 6.46 -8.11
CA ALA A 82 -2.89 7.34 -8.25
C ALA A 82 -2.51 8.00 -6.91
N LEU A 83 -1.20 8.17 -6.69
CA LEU A 83 -0.72 9.10 -5.67
C LEU A 83 -1.13 10.52 -6.03
N ARG A 84 -1.39 11.34 -5.02
CA ARG A 84 -1.89 12.70 -5.18
C ARG A 84 -1.00 13.70 -4.47
N HIS A 85 -0.86 14.87 -5.09
CA HIS A 85 -0.27 16.05 -4.48
C HIS A 85 -1.17 16.56 -3.34
N ALA A 86 -0.63 17.49 -2.54
CA ALA A 86 -1.35 18.13 -1.45
C ALA A 86 -2.65 18.84 -1.88
N ASP A 87 -2.68 19.32 -3.13
CA ASP A 87 -3.82 19.99 -3.76
C ASP A 87 -4.84 19.01 -4.39
N GLY A 88 -4.61 17.70 -4.27
CA GLY A 88 -5.46 16.64 -4.81
C GLY A 88 -5.15 16.24 -6.26
N THR A 89 -4.24 16.94 -6.95
CA THR A 89 -3.85 16.59 -8.31
C THR A 89 -3.07 15.28 -8.36
N GLU A 90 -3.25 14.48 -9.41
CA GLU A 90 -2.57 13.19 -9.54
C GLU A 90 -1.08 13.36 -9.88
N PHE A 91 -0.26 12.46 -9.35
CA PHE A 91 1.16 12.41 -9.68
C PHE A 91 1.35 12.15 -11.18
N GLY A 92 2.14 13.01 -11.82
CA GLY A 92 2.62 12.79 -13.17
C GLY A 92 3.86 11.87 -13.20
N ALA A 93 4.30 11.50 -14.40
CA ALA A 93 5.48 10.66 -14.59
C ALA A 93 6.75 11.22 -13.93
N ILE A 94 6.94 12.54 -13.98
CA ILE A 94 8.09 13.21 -13.34
C ILE A 94 8.01 13.13 -11.81
N THR A 95 6.82 13.26 -11.21
CA THR A 95 6.64 13.12 -9.76
C THR A 95 6.95 11.70 -9.29
N TYR A 96 6.50 10.68 -10.04
CA TYR A 96 6.88 9.29 -9.77
C TYR A 96 8.38 9.03 -9.96
N ALA A 97 9.01 9.64 -10.97
CA ALA A 97 10.46 9.54 -11.16
C ALA A 97 11.21 10.18 -9.98
N CYS A 98 10.74 11.33 -9.49
CA CYS A 98 11.26 11.98 -8.30
C CYS A 98 11.16 11.07 -7.07
N LEU A 99 9.98 10.49 -6.81
CA LEU A 99 9.78 9.55 -5.71
C LEU A 99 10.73 8.35 -5.79
N ALA A 100 10.89 7.76 -6.98
CA ALA A 100 11.82 6.65 -7.21
C ALA A 100 13.28 7.05 -6.93
N LEU A 101 13.71 8.25 -7.36
CA LEU A 101 15.05 8.77 -7.11
C LEU A 101 15.29 9.04 -5.63
N VAL A 102 14.32 9.62 -4.91
CA VAL A 102 14.41 9.81 -3.45
C VAL A 102 14.56 8.46 -2.75
N CYS A 103 13.79 7.43 -3.15
CA CYS A 103 13.93 6.09 -2.58
C CYS A 103 15.31 5.48 -2.89
N ALA A 104 15.83 5.69 -4.10
CA ALA A 104 17.15 5.20 -4.51
C ALA A 104 18.27 5.84 -3.68
N ALA A 105 18.26 7.17 -3.53
CA ALA A 105 19.23 7.90 -2.72
C ALA A 105 19.22 7.47 -1.24
N LEU A 106 18.03 7.25 -0.67
CA LEU A 106 17.90 6.76 0.71
C LEU A 106 18.38 5.29 0.88
N LEU A 107 18.27 4.47 -0.17
CA LEU A 107 18.74 3.09 -0.19
C LEU A 107 20.25 2.96 -0.49
N GLU A 108 20.93 4.06 -0.83
CA GLU A 108 22.35 4.03 -1.20
C GLU A 108 23.20 3.38 -0.07
N PRO A 109 24.19 2.53 -0.42
CA PRO A 109 25.07 1.94 0.57
C PRO A 109 25.88 3.02 1.31
N GLY A 110 25.78 3.05 2.64
CA GLY A 110 26.49 4.02 3.47
C GLY A 110 25.61 5.18 3.96
N THR A 111 24.43 5.37 3.36
CA THR A 111 23.40 6.25 3.93
C THR A 111 22.97 5.72 5.30
N GLY A 112 22.95 6.59 6.30
CA GLY A 112 22.57 6.24 7.67
C GLY A 112 21.05 6.09 7.85
N GLU A 113 20.63 5.97 9.10
CA GLU A 113 19.23 6.14 9.52
C GLU A 113 18.85 7.62 9.69
N ARG A 114 19.84 8.51 9.72
CA ARG A 114 19.66 9.96 9.71
C ARG A 114 20.32 10.56 8.50
N VAL A 115 19.57 11.38 7.77
CA VAL A 115 20.00 11.96 6.49
C VAL A 115 19.70 13.46 6.50
N SER A 116 20.67 14.28 6.13
CA SER A 116 20.45 15.72 5.88
C SER A 116 19.58 15.88 4.65
N VAL A 117 18.59 16.78 4.70
CA VAL A 117 17.76 17.08 3.53
C VAL A 117 18.61 17.62 2.38
N ASP A 118 19.61 18.45 2.67
CA ASP A 118 20.46 19.04 1.62
C ASP A 118 21.29 17.98 0.89
N ASP A 119 21.91 17.05 1.63
CA ASP A 119 22.66 15.92 1.06
C ASP A 119 21.75 15.03 0.19
N LEU A 120 20.53 14.76 0.67
CA LEU A 120 19.54 13.98 -0.07
C LEU A 120 19.16 14.68 -1.38
N LEU A 121 18.93 15.99 -1.35
CA LEU A 121 18.59 16.76 -2.54
C LEU A 121 19.76 16.80 -3.54
N GLU A 122 20.99 16.94 -3.06
CA GLU A 122 22.17 16.89 -3.91
C GLU A 122 22.30 15.53 -4.61
N GLN A 123 22.13 14.43 -3.86
CA GLN A 123 22.17 13.07 -4.40
C GLN A 123 21.07 12.82 -5.43
N VAL A 124 19.81 13.19 -5.13
CA VAL A 124 18.68 13.05 -6.08
C VAL A 124 18.94 13.81 -7.38
N ARG A 125 19.51 15.01 -7.30
CA ARG A 125 19.90 15.78 -8.49
C ARG A 125 21.05 15.14 -9.25
N ALA A 126 22.02 14.55 -8.56
CA ALA A 126 23.12 13.80 -9.18
C ALA A 126 22.57 12.61 -9.98
N ASP A 127 21.74 11.78 -9.35
CA ASP A 127 21.13 10.60 -9.96
C ASP A 127 20.21 10.98 -11.14
N ALA A 128 19.44 12.06 -11.01
CA ALA A 128 18.59 12.57 -12.09
C ALA A 128 19.43 12.97 -13.31
N ARG A 129 20.55 13.68 -13.12
CA ARG A 129 21.45 14.08 -14.21
C ARG A 129 22.09 12.87 -14.88
N GLU A 130 22.54 11.89 -14.10
CA GLU A 130 23.13 10.66 -14.64
C GLU A 130 22.13 9.88 -15.51
N ASN A 131 20.86 9.85 -15.10
CA ASN A 131 19.80 9.15 -15.82
C ASN A 131 19.07 10.02 -16.87
N GLY A 132 19.49 11.27 -17.09
CA GLY A 132 18.88 12.18 -18.07
C GLY A 132 17.44 12.59 -17.73
N ILE A 133 17.06 12.57 -16.45
CA ILE A 133 15.74 12.96 -15.96
C ILE A 133 15.72 14.47 -15.74
N VAL A 134 14.73 15.16 -16.30
CA VAL A 134 14.57 16.62 -16.21
C VAL A 134 13.32 16.96 -15.40
N PHE A 135 13.50 17.61 -14.25
CA PHE A 135 12.41 17.98 -13.34
C PHE A 135 11.61 19.23 -13.79
N GLY A 136 12.10 19.97 -14.77
CA GLY A 136 11.50 21.21 -15.26
C GLY A 136 12.21 22.44 -14.68
N ASP A 137 11.44 23.46 -14.30
CA ASP A 137 11.95 24.64 -13.60
C ASP A 137 12.18 24.36 -12.09
N PRO A 138 12.93 25.22 -11.37
CA PRO A 138 13.24 25.00 -9.95
C PRO A 138 11.99 24.89 -9.05
N VAL A 139 10.90 25.57 -9.39
CA VAL A 139 9.65 25.54 -8.61
C VAL A 139 8.96 24.19 -8.77
N SER A 140 8.96 23.65 -10.00
CA SER A 140 8.42 22.33 -10.31
C SER A 140 9.23 21.23 -9.64
N GLU A 141 10.56 21.37 -9.63
CA GLU A 141 11.47 20.46 -8.92
C GLU A 141 11.16 20.42 -7.41
N GLU A 142 11.12 21.57 -6.76
CA GLU A 142 10.81 21.69 -5.33
C GLU A 142 9.44 21.08 -5.01
N ARG A 143 8.43 21.37 -5.83
CA ARG A 143 7.08 20.79 -5.67
C ARG A 143 7.08 19.27 -5.79
N ASN A 144 7.83 18.71 -6.74
CA ASN A 144 7.90 17.25 -6.94
C ASN A 144 8.65 16.57 -5.79
N LEU A 145 9.70 17.20 -5.27
CA LEU A 145 10.46 16.72 -4.10
C LEU A 145 9.60 16.75 -2.84
N ALA A 146 8.93 17.88 -2.56
CA ALA A 146 8.03 18.00 -1.42
C ALA A 146 6.89 16.96 -1.49
N ALA A 147 6.34 16.71 -2.68
CA ALA A 147 5.32 15.68 -2.88
C ALA A 147 5.86 14.27 -2.61
N ALA A 148 7.09 13.95 -3.06
CA ALA A 148 7.73 12.66 -2.80
C ALA A 148 8.00 12.45 -1.31
N LEU A 149 8.59 13.44 -0.63
CA LEU A 149 8.88 13.38 0.81
C LEU A 149 7.61 13.21 1.63
N ARG A 150 6.56 13.98 1.31
CA ARG A 150 5.27 13.86 1.99
C ARG A 150 4.67 12.45 1.89
N VAL A 151 4.73 11.81 0.72
CA VAL A 151 4.23 10.43 0.56
C VAL A 151 5.04 9.45 1.42
N LEU A 152 6.37 9.61 1.46
CA LEU A 152 7.23 8.77 2.31
C LEU A 152 6.95 8.98 3.80
N GLU A 153 6.65 10.21 4.21
CA GLU A 153 6.26 10.54 5.58
C GLU A 153 4.88 9.95 5.92
N GLU A 154 3.90 10.07 5.02
CA GLU A 154 2.57 9.47 5.18
C GLU A 154 2.65 7.94 5.31
N TRP A 155 3.60 7.30 4.62
CA TRP A 155 3.88 5.87 4.76
C TRP A 155 4.69 5.52 6.02
N GLY A 156 5.21 6.50 6.75
CA GLY A 156 6.09 6.29 7.91
C GLY A 156 7.48 5.78 7.54
N VAL A 157 7.89 5.96 6.29
CA VAL A 157 9.23 5.61 5.79
C VAL A 157 10.26 6.63 6.25
N ILE A 158 9.85 7.90 6.32
CA ILE A 158 10.66 8.97 6.89
C ILE A 158 9.87 9.69 7.97
N ALA A 159 10.57 10.33 8.89
CA ALA A 159 10.00 11.28 9.83
C ALA A 159 10.96 12.47 9.97
N GLU A 160 10.43 13.67 10.19
CA GLU A 160 11.26 14.80 10.58
C GLU A 160 11.95 14.47 11.91
N SER A 161 13.28 14.60 11.93
CA SER A 161 14.02 14.44 13.19
C SER A 161 13.60 15.56 14.13
N GLY A 162 12.94 15.21 15.22
CA GLY A 162 12.61 16.17 16.27
C GLY A 162 13.89 16.89 16.71
N HIS A 163 13.84 18.23 16.76
CA HIS A 163 14.89 19.03 17.39
C HIS A 163 15.05 18.49 18.81
N GLY A 164 16.13 17.76 19.07
CA GLY A 164 16.27 16.95 20.27
C GLY A 164 15.97 17.75 21.53
N ASP A 165 14.89 17.39 22.21
CA ASP A 165 14.70 17.78 23.60
C ASP A 165 15.63 16.90 24.43
N GLU A 166 16.91 17.28 24.54
CA GLU A 166 17.77 16.92 25.66
C GLU A 166 19.02 17.83 25.76
N VAL A 167 19.00 18.61 26.83
CA VAL A 167 20.10 19.33 27.48
C VAL A 167 21.43 18.59 27.37
N SER A 168 22.35 19.09 26.54
CA SER A 168 23.79 18.85 26.66
C SER A 168 24.49 20.01 25.95
N GLY A 169 25.10 20.89 26.74
CA GLY A 169 25.89 21.99 26.21
C GLY A 169 27.10 21.45 25.45
N ASP A 170 27.05 21.55 24.13
CA ASP A 170 28.22 21.85 23.31
C ASP A 170 27.74 22.44 21.97
N GLU A 171 28.19 23.66 21.72
CA GLU A 171 28.30 24.44 20.49
C GLU A 171 27.44 24.05 19.26
N VAL A 172 26.52 24.96 18.93
CA VAL A 172 25.90 25.23 17.60
C VAL A 172 26.46 24.38 16.47
N ARG A 173 25.84 23.23 16.21
CA ARG A 173 25.97 22.49 14.96
C ARG A 173 24.60 22.39 14.30
N GLY A 174 24.39 23.31 13.35
CA GLY A 174 23.45 23.19 12.24
C GLY A 174 21.97 23.12 12.59
N ASP A 175 21.26 24.22 12.36
CA ASP A 175 19.80 24.31 12.18
C ASP A 175 19.33 23.59 10.88
N GLU A 176 20.13 22.64 10.38
CA GLU A 176 19.88 21.95 9.12
C GLU A 176 18.85 20.84 9.33
N PRO A 177 17.80 20.77 8.50
CA PRO A 177 16.75 19.79 8.65
C PRO A 177 17.28 18.37 8.36
N HIS A 178 16.98 17.44 9.26
CA HIS A 178 17.34 16.03 9.14
C HIS A 178 16.08 15.16 9.10
N LEU A 179 16.19 14.03 8.40
CA LEU A 179 15.16 13.01 8.30
C LEU A 179 15.64 11.73 8.99
N ASP A 180 14.82 11.18 9.88
CA ASP A 180 14.96 9.81 10.37
C ASP A 180 14.31 8.86 9.36
N VAL A 181 15.05 7.83 8.94
CA VAL A 181 14.69 6.92 7.83
C VAL A 181 14.45 5.52 8.37
N HIS A 182 13.25 4.99 8.14
CA HIS A 182 12.90 3.60 8.41
C HIS A 182 13.41 2.69 7.28
N ARG A 183 14.70 2.32 7.35
CA ARG A 183 15.38 1.57 6.28
C ARG A 183 14.76 0.21 5.99
N ASP A 184 14.30 -0.49 7.03
CA ASP A 184 13.66 -1.79 6.86
C ASP A 184 12.34 -1.65 6.09
N LEU A 185 11.51 -0.66 6.42
CA LEU A 185 10.27 -0.38 5.70
C LEU A 185 10.53 0.13 4.28
N LEU A 186 11.51 1.01 4.10
CA LEU A 186 11.95 1.50 2.79
C LEU A 186 12.28 0.35 1.83
N SER A 187 12.97 -0.68 2.33
CA SER A 187 13.31 -1.89 1.56
C SER A 187 12.09 -2.71 1.11
N GLN A 188 10.93 -2.50 1.74
CA GLN A 188 9.67 -3.22 1.46
C GLN A 188 8.64 -2.39 0.67
N LEU A 189 9.00 -1.19 0.19
CA LEU A 189 8.10 -0.39 -0.65
C LEU A 189 7.84 -1.06 -2.00
N LEU A 190 8.88 -1.66 -2.58
CA LEU A 190 8.80 -2.36 -3.85
C LEU A 190 8.43 -3.83 -3.64
N ASP A 191 7.53 -4.34 -4.49
CA ASP A 191 7.17 -5.77 -4.46
C ASP A 191 8.35 -6.68 -4.83
N THR A 192 9.24 -6.22 -5.70
CA THR A 192 10.40 -7.00 -6.14
C THR A 192 11.61 -6.13 -6.42
N PRO A 193 12.84 -6.64 -6.18
CA PRO A 193 14.07 -5.99 -6.65
C PRO A 193 14.03 -5.73 -8.16
N LEU A 194 14.03 -4.45 -8.54
CA LEU A 194 13.97 -4.03 -9.94
C LEU A 194 15.29 -4.28 -10.68
N HIS A 195 16.43 -4.29 -9.99
CA HIS A 195 17.75 -4.48 -10.60
C HIS A 195 17.92 -5.84 -11.29
N GLY A 196 17.15 -6.85 -10.89
CA GLY A 196 17.17 -8.19 -11.50
C GLY A 196 16.21 -8.34 -12.68
N MET A 197 15.44 -7.29 -13.03
CA MET A 197 14.41 -7.36 -14.04
C MET A 197 14.96 -7.04 -15.44
N PRO A 198 14.52 -7.75 -16.50
CA PRO A 198 14.94 -7.47 -17.88
C PRO A 198 14.51 -6.10 -18.41
N GLY A 199 13.59 -5.43 -17.72
CA GLY A 199 13.05 -4.11 -18.07
C GLY A 199 11.70 -3.85 -17.40
N PRO A 200 11.14 -2.63 -17.55
CA PRO A 200 9.90 -2.23 -16.89
C PRO A 200 8.70 -3.07 -17.32
N ALA A 201 8.64 -3.49 -18.59
CA ALA A 201 7.56 -4.34 -19.09
C ALA A 201 7.45 -5.67 -18.33
N ALA A 202 8.59 -6.29 -18.00
CA ALA A 202 8.60 -7.55 -17.26
C ALA A 202 8.10 -7.39 -15.80
N ALA A 203 8.20 -6.19 -15.23
CA ALA A 203 7.61 -5.91 -13.92
C ALA A 203 6.08 -5.79 -14.01
N LEU A 204 5.56 -5.22 -15.11
CA LEU A 204 4.12 -5.03 -15.32
C LEU A 204 3.38 -6.32 -15.66
N THR A 205 4.01 -7.24 -16.40
CA THR A 205 3.35 -8.47 -16.90
C THR A 205 3.50 -9.69 -15.98
N ARG A 206 4.16 -9.55 -14.82
CA ARG A 206 4.49 -10.69 -13.94
C ARG A 206 3.26 -11.48 -13.49
N HIS A 207 2.12 -10.83 -13.32
CA HIS A 207 0.92 -11.42 -12.74
C HIS A 207 -0.06 -11.94 -13.81
N GLU A 208 0.28 -11.85 -15.10
CA GLU A 208 -0.57 -12.33 -16.20
C GLU A 208 -0.89 -13.83 -16.12
N HIS A 209 -0.02 -14.62 -15.48
CA HIS A 209 -0.13 -16.07 -15.40
C HIS A 209 -0.74 -16.58 -14.06
N GLU A 210 -1.24 -15.68 -13.21
CA GLU A 210 -1.91 -16.09 -11.97
C GLU A 210 -3.21 -16.86 -12.27
N PRO A 211 -3.64 -17.81 -11.43
CA PRO A 211 -4.90 -18.53 -11.63
C PRO A 211 -6.12 -17.60 -11.69
N ALA A 212 -7.09 -17.87 -12.57
CA ALA A 212 -8.29 -17.04 -12.74
C ALA A 212 -9.09 -16.87 -11.43
N ALA A 213 -9.14 -17.89 -10.58
CA ALA A 213 -9.80 -17.80 -9.27
C ALA A 213 -9.18 -16.72 -8.37
N LEU A 214 -7.84 -16.59 -8.40
CA LEU A 214 -7.10 -15.61 -7.61
C LEU A 214 -7.35 -14.19 -8.14
N ARG A 215 -7.28 -14.01 -9.46
CA ARG A 215 -7.54 -12.73 -10.12
C ARG A 215 -8.98 -12.27 -9.88
N LEU A 216 -9.95 -13.17 -10.05
CA LEU A 216 -11.37 -12.89 -9.80
C LEU A 216 -11.60 -12.48 -8.34
N TYR A 217 -11.06 -13.23 -7.36
CA TYR A 217 -11.25 -12.88 -5.96
C TYR A 217 -10.61 -11.53 -5.62
N ARG A 218 -9.44 -11.21 -6.19
CA ARG A 218 -8.82 -9.89 -6.08
C ARG A 218 -9.69 -8.78 -6.63
N ARG A 219 -10.25 -8.95 -7.83
CA ARG A 219 -11.19 -7.98 -8.42
C ARG A 219 -12.44 -7.79 -7.57
N LEU A 220 -13.02 -8.87 -7.06
CA LEU A 220 -14.18 -8.76 -6.17
C LEU A 220 -13.89 -8.00 -4.87
N VAL A 221 -12.64 -8.00 -4.39
CA VAL A 221 -12.23 -7.28 -3.17
C VAL A 221 -11.84 -5.83 -3.46
N GLU A 222 -11.21 -5.56 -4.60
CA GLU A 222 -10.56 -4.27 -4.89
C GLU A 222 -11.33 -3.38 -5.86
N ASP A 223 -12.16 -3.96 -6.74
CA ASP A 223 -12.94 -3.21 -7.71
C ASP A 223 -14.32 -2.89 -7.12
N PRO A 224 -14.80 -1.63 -7.24
CA PRO A 224 -16.13 -1.26 -6.78
C PRO A 224 -17.21 -1.98 -7.59
N PHE A 225 -16.95 -2.42 -8.81
CA PHE A 225 -17.85 -3.23 -9.63
C PHE A 225 -17.04 -4.06 -10.62
N VAL A 226 -17.38 -5.34 -10.75
CA VAL A 226 -16.75 -6.25 -11.71
C VAL A 226 -17.73 -6.51 -12.84
N ALA A 227 -17.53 -5.85 -13.97
CA ALA A 227 -18.40 -5.98 -15.14
C ALA A 227 -18.27 -7.37 -15.78
N ARG A 228 -19.40 -7.94 -16.21
CA ARG A 228 -19.44 -9.30 -16.77
C ARG A 228 -18.68 -9.42 -18.09
N ASP A 229 -18.64 -8.35 -18.88
CA ASP A 229 -17.96 -8.27 -20.18
C ASP A 229 -16.45 -8.02 -20.06
N GLU A 230 -15.96 -7.63 -18.88
CA GLU A 230 -14.54 -7.52 -18.56
C GLU A 230 -13.94 -8.81 -17.98
N LEU A 231 -14.75 -9.83 -17.72
CA LEU A 231 -14.27 -11.13 -17.23
C LEU A 231 -13.84 -12.02 -18.38
N ASP A 232 -12.67 -12.64 -18.25
CA ASP A 232 -12.29 -13.77 -19.09
C ASP A 232 -13.21 -14.98 -18.87
N ASP A 233 -13.24 -15.91 -19.84
CA ASP A 233 -14.15 -17.07 -19.83
C ASP A 233 -13.99 -17.95 -18.58
N GLU A 234 -12.77 -18.09 -18.06
CA GLU A 234 -12.48 -18.90 -16.87
C GLU A 234 -13.03 -18.21 -15.62
N SER A 235 -12.74 -16.92 -15.44
CA SER A 235 -13.27 -16.10 -14.35
C SER A 235 -14.80 -16.03 -14.38
N ALA A 236 -15.41 -15.87 -15.55
CA ALA A 236 -16.86 -15.84 -15.72
C ALA A 236 -17.54 -17.17 -15.34
N THR A 237 -16.87 -18.29 -15.64
CA THR A 237 -17.29 -19.64 -15.27
C THR A 237 -17.19 -19.87 -13.76
N ILE A 238 -16.07 -19.47 -13.15
CA ILE A 238 -15.87 -19.56 -11.69
C ILE A 238 -16.94 -18.74 -10.97
N LEU A 239 -17.15 -17.48 -11.37
CA LEU A 239 -18.16 -16.62 -10.75
C LEU A 239 -19.56 -17.26 -10.81
N ALA A 240 -19.92 -17.88 -11.94
CA ALA A 240 -21.23 -18.51 -12.09
C ALA A 240 -21.39 -19.78 -11.25
N ARG A 241 -20.34 -20.62 -11.21
CA ARG A 241 -20.34 -21.92 -10.51
C ARG A 241 -20.21 -21.76 -9.00
N ASP A 242 -19.30 -20.89 -8.56
CA ASP A 242 -18.79 -20.86 -7.18
C ASP A 242 -19.31 -19.64 -6.39
N ARG A 243 -20.32 -18.91 -6.91
CA ARG A 243 -20.86 -17.68 -6.28
C ARG A 243 -21.15 -17.79 -4.78
N HIS A 244 -21.67 -18.93 -4.32
CA HIS A 244 -22.04 -19.12 -2.91
C HIS A 244 -20.79 -19.30 -2.04
N GLU A 245 -19.77 -19.95 -2.57
CA GLU A 245 -18.49 -20.09 -1.91
C GLU A 245 -17.73 -18.75 -1.88
N LEU A 246 -17.70 -18.03 -3.00
CA LEU A 246 -17.12 -16.69 -3.08
C LEU A 246 -17.79 -15.73 -2.09
N ALA A 247 -19.12 -15.70 -2.02
CA ALA A 247 -19.86 -14.89 -1.06
C ALA A 247 -19.48 -15.23 0.39
N ARG A 248 -19.44 -16.53 0.72
CA ARG A 248 -19.04 -17.00 2.05
C ARG A 248 -17.60 -16.61 2.39
N MET A 249 -16.68 -16.68 1.42
CA MET A 249 -15.28 -16.31 1.60
C MET A 249 -15.14 -14.80 1.87
N LEU A 250 -15.78 -13.97 1.04
CA LEU A 250 -15.79 -12.51 1.18
C LEU A 250 -16.38 -12.05 2.52
N GLU A 251 -17.49 -12.67 2.94
CA GLU A 251 -18.10 -12.39 4.24
C GLU A 251 -17.16 -12.80 5.39
N ASN A 252 -16.52 -13.97 5.32
CA ASN A 252 -15.63 -14.43 6.38
C ASN A 252 -14.34 -13.62 6.50
N ASP A 253 -13.76 -13.23 5.37
CA ASP A 253 -12.46 -12.54 5.34
C ASP A 253 -12.59 -11.05 5.63
N PHE A 254 -13.59 -10.41 5.02
CA PHE A 254 -13.70 -8.95 4.98
C PHE A 254 -15.06 -8.43 5.43
N GLY A 255 -16.05 -9.30 5.67
CA GLY A 255 -17.42 -8.89 6.00
C GLY A 255 -18.16 -8.30 4.80
N LEU A 256 -17.68 -8.55 3.58
CA LEU A 256 -18.30 -8.07 2.35
C LEU A 256 -19.48 -8.95 1.95
N VAL A 257 -20.51 -8.32 1.39
CA VAL A 257 -21.67 -9.01 0.82
C VAL A 257 -21.54 -9.01 -0.70
N LEU A 258 -21.59 -10.20 -1.30
CA LEU A 258 -21.52 -10.38 -2.74
C LEU A 258 -22.93 -10.39 -3.37
N GLU A 259 -23.16 -9.47 -4.29
CA GLU A 259 -24.33 -9.42 -5.16
C GLU A 259 -23.91 -9.71 -6.61
N VAL A 260 -24.57 -10.67 -7.26
CA VAL A 260 -24.31 -11.03 -8.65
C VAL A 260 -25.59 -10.83 -9.47
N ARG A 261 -25.47 -10.06 -10.54
CA ARG A 261 -26.55 -9.73 -11.49
C ARG A 261 -26.15 -10.12 -12.91
N ALA A 262 -27.01 -9.82 -13.87
CA ALA A 262 -26.73 -10.12 -15.28
C ALA A 262 -25.57 -9.27 -15.82
N GLU A 263 -25.44 -8.05 -15.29
CA GLU A 263 -24.47 -7.02 -15.68
C GLU A 263 -23.08 -7.29 -15.10
N GLY A 264 -22.98 -7.97 -13.95
CA GLY A 264 -21.71 -8.17 -13.25
C GLY A 264 -21.87 -8.55 -11.79
N ALA A 265 -20.82 -8.31 -11.02
CA ALA A 265 -20.77 -8.58 -9.58
C ALA A 265 -20.30 -7.37 -8.79
N LEU A 266 -20.84 -7.23 -7.58
CA LEU A 266 -20.53 -6.19 -6.60
C LEU A 266 -20.25 -6.87 -5.27
N ALA A 267 -19.09 -6.63 -4.67
CA ALA A 267 -18.88 -6.93 -3.25
C ALA A 267 -18.89 -5.61 -2.48
N TYR A 268 -19.83 -5.43 -1.57
CA TYR A 268 -19.99 -4.17 -0.84
C TYR A 268 -19.92 -4.39 0.66
N ASP A 269 -19.49 -3.36 1.39
CA ASP A 269 -19.47 -3.33 2.84
C ASP A 269 -20.77 -2.75 3.40
N PRO A 270 -21.64 -3.54 4.05
CA PRO A 270 -22.91 -3.04 4.58
C PRO A 270 -22.73 -1.96 5.65
N ALA A 271 -21.57 -1.92 6.31
CA ALA A 271 -21.25 -0.93 7.33
C ALA A 271 -20.74 0.40 6.76
N GLY A 272 -20.34 0.43 5.48
CA GLY A 272 -19.82 1.63 4.82
C GLY A 272 -18.47 2.14 5.37
N VAL A 273 -17.68 1.27 6.00
CA VAL A 273 -16.38 1.62 6.61
C VAL A 273 -15.21 1.35 5.64
N LEU A 274 -15.40 0.48 4.64
CA LEU A 274 -14.35 0.16 3.65
C LEU A 274 -14.24 1.15 2.48
N THR A 275 -15.20 2.05 2.31
CA THR A 275 -15.22 2.99 1.18
C THR A 275 -14.42 4.24 1.51
N ASP A 276 -13.48 4.57 0.63
CA ASP A 276 -12.68 5.80 0.62
C ASP A 276 -13.46 7.01 0.08
N GLU A 277 -14.51 6.77 -0.71
CA GLU A 277 -15.45 7.80 -1.17
C GLU A 277 -16.82 7.66 -0.49
N ALA A 278 -17.30 8.76 0.09
CA ALA A 278 -18.66 8.83 0.62
C ALA A 278 -19.67 8.86 -0.54
N PHE A 279 -20.68 8.00 -0.52
CA PHE A 279 -21.80 8.04 -1.47
C PHE A 279 -23.04 8.72 -0.86
N PRO A 280 -23.77 9.58 -1.60
CA PRO A 280 -23.40 10.13 -2.91
C PRO A 280 -22.24 11.10 -2.76
N GLY A 281 -21.27 11.03 -3.69
CA GLY A 281 -20.08 11.87 -3.68
C GLY A 281 -20.43 13.33 -3.46
N SER A 282 -19.56 14.05 -2.76
CA SER A 282 -19.62 15.52 -2.71
C SER A 282 -19.60 16.02 -4.15
N ALA A 283 -20.77 16.37 -4.70
CA ALA A 283 -20.84 17.02 -6.00
C ALA A 283 -19.97 18.29 -5.95
N PRO A 284 -19.30 18.65 -7.06
CA PRO A 284 -18.42 19.82 -7.11
C PRO A 284 -19.14 21.11 -6.71
#